data_AF-A0A365T7H7-F1
#
_entry.id   AF-A0A365T7H7-F1
#
_cell.length_a   1.000
_cell.length_b   1.000
_cell.length_c   1.000
_cell.angle_alpha   90.00
_cell.angle_beta   90.00
_cell.angle_gamma   90.00
#
_symmetry.space_group_name_H-M   'P 1'
#
loop_
_entity.id
_entity.type
_entity.pdbx_description
1 polymer ?
#
loop_
_entity_poly.entity_id
_entity_poly.type
_entity_poly.pdbx_seq_one_letter_code
_entity_poly.pdbx_strand_id
1 'polypeptide(L)'
;MKQTALRLPEDLIQTLDEEAQEEGVSRSEYMRNILESRHESHVNHNEYVPKNEYNDLVNERDTLEQRSEELRTEIDRLKNEKRQILQQREEHTELVEYVEQEKSLVEKREQRRKEREEAGIVTRLKWGLFGRSFDN
;
A
#
# COMPACT_ATOMS: atom_id res chain seq x y z
N MET A 1 27.48 58.45 -1.73
CA MET A 1 26.73 57.78 -0.64
C MET A 1 25.64 58.72 -0.13
N LYS A 2 24.40 58.26 -0.03
CA LYS A 2 23.33 59.04 0.62
C LYS A 2 23.54 58.97 2.14
N GLN A 3 23.56 60.12 2.80
CA GLN A 3 23.62 60.17 4.25
C GLN A 3 22.19 60.07 4.80
N THR A 4 21.97 59.15 5.73
CA THR A 4 20.71 58.97 6.44
C THR A 4 20.98 59.14 7.93
N ALA A 5 20.29 60.10 8.55
CA ALA A 5 20.36 60.30 9.99
C ALA A 5 19.36 59.38 10.69
N LEU A 6 19.84 58.61 11.65
CA LEU A 6 19.04 57.73 12.50
C LEU A 6 19.18 58.19 13.94
N ARG A 7 18.08 58.16 14.70
CA ARG A 7 18.10 58.45 16.14
C ARG A 7 18.10 57.14 16.89
N LEU A 8 19.16 56.90 17.65
CA LEU A 8 19.34 55.69 18.46
C LEU A 8 19.07 56.00 19.94
N PRO A 9 18.54 55.05 20.72
CA PRO A 9 18.45 55.16 22.17
C PRO A 9 19.84 55.31 22.81
N GLU A 10 19.93 56.03 23.93
CA GLU A 10 21.19 56.32 24.64
C GLU A 10 21.95 55.03 25.02
N ASP A 11 21.23 54.04 25.55
CA ASP A 11 21.79 52.76 25.98
C ASP A 11 22.44 51.99 24.82
N LEU A 12 21.86 52.09 23.62
CA LEU A 12 22.40 51.47 22.42
C LEU A 12 23.65 52.20 21.91
N ILE A 13 23.71 53.52 22.09
CA ILE A 13 24.88 54.32 21.72
C ILE A 13 26.08 53.93 22.58
N GLN A 14 25.88 53.76 23.90
CA GLN A 14 26.94 53.34 24.81
C GLN A 14 27.49 51.97 24.44
N THR A 15 26.60 51.01 24.20
CA THR A 15 26.98 49.65 23.79
C THR A 15 27.81 49.68 22.50
N LEU A 16 27.38 50.45 21.50
CA LEU A 16 28.09 50.58 20.23
C LEU A 16 29.45 51.28 20.34
N ASP A 17 29.60 52.22 21.27
CA ASP A 17 30.88 52.89 21.51
C ASP A 17 31.88 51.94 22.20
N GLU A 18 31.41 51.14 23.16
CA GLU A 18 32.22 50.12 23.84
C GLU A 18 32.71 49.06 22.84
N GLU A 19 31.79 48.46 22.08
CA GLU A 19 32.10 47.44 21.08
C GLU A 19 33.01 47.98 19.95
N ALA A 20 32.79 49.22 19.50
CA ALA A 20 33.64 49.84 18.48
C ALA A 20 35.06 50.11 19.01
N GLN A 21 35.19 50.47 20.29
CA GLN A 21 36.47 50.69 20.93
C GLN A 21 37.25 49.39 21.15
N GLU A 22 36.57 48.29 21.48
CA GLU A 22 37.17 46.94 21.54
C GLU A 22 37.73 46.52 20.17
N GLU A 23 37.01 46.80 19.09
CA GLU A 23 37.42 46.54 17.70
C GLU A 23 38.40 47.59 17.14
N GLY A 24 38.71 48.64 17.91
CA GLY A 24 39.65 49.70 17.50
C GLY A 24 39.18 50.57 16.33
N VAL A 25 37.87 50.61 16.06
CA VAL A 25 37.26 51.35 14.95
C VAL A 25 36.34 52.46 15.46
N SER A 26 35.94 53.38 14.57
CA SER A 26 34.93 54.38 14.94
C SER A 26 33.55 53.74 15.03
N ARG A 27 32.66 54.25 15.90
CA ARG A 27 31.25 53.82 15.98
C ARG A 27 30.56 53.76 14.61
N SER A 28 30.82 54.75 13.75
CA SER A 28 30.24 54.80 12.40
C SER A 28 30.74 53.68 11.49
N GLU A 29 32.00 53.30 11.62
CA GLU A 29 32.61 52.19 10.88
C GLU A 29 32.10 50.84 11.42
N TYR A 30 32.03 50.71 12.74
CA TYR A 30 31.48 49.55 13.42
C TYR A 30 30.02 49.29 13.00
N MET A 31 29.18 50.34 13.01
CA MET A 31 27.80 50.25 12.51
C MET A 31 27.74 49.85 11.03
N ARG A 32 28.65 50.36 10.18
CA ARG A 32 28.71 49.93 8.78
C ARG A 32 29.07 48.46 8.66
N ASN A 33 30.06 48.00 9.40
CA ASN A 33 30.48 46.60 9.41
C ASN A 33 29.35 45.67 9.89
N ILE A 34 28.60 46.07 10.92
CA ILE A 34 27.40 45.33 11.36
C ILE A 34 26.34 45.30 10.27
N LEU A 35 26.07 46.44 9.62
CA LEU A 35 25.06 46.52 8.57
C LEU A 35 25.46 45.74 7.32
N GLU A 36 26.75 45.76 6.94
CA GLU A 36 27.30 45.00 5.82
C GLU A 36 27.32 43.50 6.12
N SER A 37 27.84 43.08 7.28
CA SER A 37 27.83 41.67 7.69
C SER A 37 26.42 41.08 7.84
N ARG A 38 25.46 41.88 8.34
CA ARG A 38 24.05 41.47 8.36
C ARG A 38 23.43 41.47 6.96
N HIS A 39 23.82 42.38 6.08
CA HIS A 39 23.34 42.35 4.69
C HIS A 39 23.86 41.10 3.98
N GLU A 40 25.13 40.74 4.14
CA GLU A 40 25.69 39.48 3.63
C GLU A 40 24.99 38.25 4.24
N SER A 41 24.70 38.29 5.54
CA SER A 41 23.98 37.21 6.24
C SER A 41 22.51 37.07 5.78
N HIS A 42 21.82 38.17 5.51
CA HIS A 42 20.43 38.16 5.04
C HIS A 42 20.29 37.95 3.53
N VAL A 43 21.29 38.33 2.73
CA VAL A 43 21.35 37.99 1.30
C VAL A 43 21.56 36.48 1.13
N ASN A 44 22.26 35.82 2.07
CA ASN A 44 22.41 34.36 2.09
C ASN A 44 21.19 33.59 2.64
N HIS A 45 20.24 34.26 3.30
CA HIS A 45 19.03 33.61 3.83
C HIS A 45 17.81 33.73 2.91
N ASN A 46 17.99 34.25 1.70
CA ASN A 46 17.12 33.91 0.59
C ASN A 46 17.68 32.61 -0.01
N GLU A 47 17.55 31.52 0.77
CA GLU A 47 17.87 30.17 0.33
C GLU A 47 16.91 29.82 -0.81
N TYR A 48 17.36 30.23 -1.98
CA TYR A 48 16.92 29.76 -3.27
C TYR A 48 17.25 28.25 -3.27
N VAL A 49 16.42 27.40 -2.64
CA VAL A 49 15.40 26.72 -3.44
C VAL A 49 15.81 26.58 -4.90
N PRO A 50 16.91 25.91 -5.32
CA PRO A 50 17.26 25.91 -6.73
C PRO A 50 16.01 25.37 -7.40
N LYS A 51 15.36 26.16 -8.26
CA LYS A 51 14.06 25.81 -8.84
C LYS A 51 14.05 24.37 -9.40
N ASN A 52 15.22 23.89 -9.79
CA ASN A 52 15.53 22.53 -10.17
C ASN A 52 15.27 21.50 -9.05
N GLU A 53 15.78 21.66 -7.84
CA GLU A 53 15.59 20.68 -6.75
C GLU A 53 14.12 20.58 -6.30
N TYR A 54 13.41 21.71 -6.25
CA TYR A 54 11.96 21.69 -6.00
C TYR A 54 11.20 20.96 -7.13
N ASN A 55 11.56 21.24 -8.39
CA ASN A 55 10.95 20.56 -9.53
C ASN A 55 11.27 19.06 -9.55
N ASP A 56 12.49 18.67 -9.18
CA ASP A 56 12.92 17.28 -9.11
C ASP A 56 12.14 16.54 -8.02
N LEU A 57 11.94 17.16 -6.86
CA LEU A 57 11.11 16.61 -5.78
C LEU A 57 9.64 16.46 -6.19
N VAL A 58 9.10 17.44 -6.90
CA VAL A 58 7.72 17.38 -7.42
C VAL A 58 7.59 16.26 -8.45
N ASN A 59 8.54 16.14 -9.37
CA ASN A 59 8.56 15.06 -10.35
C ASN A 59 8.67 13.69 -9.66
N GLU A 60 9.55 13.55 -8.66
CA GLU A 60 9.67 12.32 -7.89
C GLU A 60 8.35 11.97 -7.19
N ARG A 61 7.72 12.94 -6.52
CA ARG A 61 6.40 12.76 -5.89
C ARG A 61 5.38 12.29 -6.92
N ASP A 62 5.29 12.94 -8.07
CA ASP A 62 4.32 12.60 -9.12
C ASP A 62 4.55 11.19 -9.67
N THR A 63 5.81 10.78 -9.86
CA THR A 63 6.14 9.41 -10.30
C THR A 63 5.81 8.35 -9.25
N LEU A 64 6.07 8.65 -7.96
CA LEU A 64 5.72 7.76 -6.86
C LEU A 64 4.20 7.64 -6.70
N GLU A 65 3.47 8.73 -6.92
CA GLU A 65 2.01 8.76 -6.87
C GLU A 65 1.42 7.91 -8.01
N GLN A 66 1.89 8.10 -9.25
CA GLN A 66 1.52 7.25 -10.39
C GLN A 66 1.80 5.77 -10.12
N ARG A 67 3.00 5.45 -9.63
CA ARG A 67 3.37 4.07 -9.31
C ARG A 67 2.50 3.50 -8.18
N SER A 68 2.12 4.31 -7.20
CA SER A 68 1.21 3.89 -6.15
C SER A 68 -0.20 3.59 -6.70
N GLU A 69 -0.69 4.38 -7.66
CA GLU A 69 -2.00 4.15 -8.30
C GLU A 69 -1.98 2.89 -9.18
N GLU A 70 -0.91 2.68 -9.94
CA GLU A 70 -0.70 1.46 -10.73
C GLU A 70 -0.70 0.22 -9.83
N LEU A 71 0.06 0.25 -8.73
CA LEU A 71 0.12 -0.85 -7.77
C LEU A 71 -1.22 -1.12 -7.10
N ARG A 72 -2.01 -0.08 -6.77
CA ARG A 72 -3.36 -0.25 -6.22
C ARG A 72 -4.28 -0.92 -7.24
N THR A 73 -4.23 -0.48 -8.49
CA THR A 73 -5.02 -1.07 -9.59
C THR A 73 -4.66 -2.54 -9.80
N GLU A 74 -3.37 -2.88 -9.79
CA GLU A 74 -2.91 -4.26 -9.93
C GLU A 74 -3.36 -5.14 -8.76
N ILE A 75 -3.28 -4.63 -7.52
CA ILE A 75 -3.79 -5.33 -6.33
C ILE A 75 -5.28 -5.64 -6.49
N ASP A 76 -6.07 -4.68 -6.95
CA ASP A 76 -7.51 -4.88 -7.12
C ASP A 76 -7.81 -5.89 -8.24
N ARG A 77 -7.06 -5.84 -9.35
CA ARG A 77 -7.14 -6.85 -10.41
C ARG A 77 -6.83 -8.25 -9.88
N LEU A 78 -5.71 -8.41 -9.19
CA LEU A 78 -5.26 -9.70 -8.63
C LEU A 78 -6.23 -10.24 -7.56
N LYS A 79 -6.83 -9.37 -6.74
CA LYS A 79 -7.86 -9.78 -5.77
C LYS A 79 -9.10 -10.32 -6.47
N ASN A 80 -9.53 -9.68 -7.55
CA ASN A 80 -10.67 -10.13 -8.33
C ASN A 80 -10.38 -11.46 -9.04
N GLU A 81 -9.22 -11.58 -9.68
CA GLU A 81 -8.76 -12.84 -10.29
C GLU A 81 -8.70 -13.98 -9.27
N LYS A 82 -8.10 -13.72 -8.10
CA LYS A 82 -8.04 -14.72 -7.01
C LYS A 82 -9.44 -15.15 -6.57
N ARG A 83 -10.38 -14.22 -6.46
CA ARG A 83 -11.78 -14.55 -6.09
C ARG A 83 -12.43 -15.44 -7.13
N GLN A 84 -12.26 -15.14 -8.41
CA GLN A 84 -12.79 -15.96 -9.51
C GLN A 84 -12.18 -17.38 -9.50
N ILE A 85 -10.87 -17.50 -9.30
CA ILE A 85 -10.20 -18.80 -9.23
C ILE A 85 -10.69 -19.62 -8.04
N LEU A 86 -10.89 -18.99 -6.87
CA LEU A 86 -11.43 -19.68 -5.70
C LEU A 86 -12.85 -20.18 -5.95
N GLN A 87 -13.70 -19.35 -6.54
CA GLN A 87 -15.06 -19.75 -6.91
C GLN A 87 -15.05 -20.92 -7.90
N GLN A 88 -14.21 -20.87 -8.94
CA GLN A 88 -14.06 -21.98 -9.89
C GLN A 88 -13.58 -23.27 -9.22
N ARG A 89 -12.69 -23.16 -8.23
CA ARG A 89 -12.22 -24.34 -7.47
C ARG A 89 -13.31 -24.95 -6.60
N GLU A 90 -14.13 -24.11 -5.96
CA GLU A 90 -15.28 -24.55 -5.18
C GLU A 90 -16.29 -25.27 -6.10
N GLU A 91 -16.67 -24.64 -7.21
CA GLU A 91 -17.56 -25.25 -8.22
C GLU A 91 -17.01 -26.58 -8.76
N HIS A 92 -15.71 -26.65 -9.07
CA HIS A 92 -15.08 -27.89 -9.52
C HIS A 92 -15.07 -28.97 -8.44
N THR A 93 -14.88 -28.60 -7.17
CA THR A 93 -14.89 -29.55 -6.05
C THR A 93 -16.30 -30.13 -5.89
N GLU A 94 -17.33 -29.30 -5.93
CA GLU A 94 -18.73 -29.75 -5.86
C GLU A 94 -19.09 -30.68 -7.03
N LEU A 95 -18.63 -30.37 -8.25
CA LEU A 95 -18.84 -31.24 -9.41
C LEU A 95 -18.14 -32.59 -9.27
N VAL A 96 -16.91 -32.62 -8.73
CA VAL A 96 -16.20 -33.87 -8.47
C VAL A 96 -16.94 -34.70 -7.43
N GLU A 97 -17.35 -34.11 -6.32
CA GLU A 97 -18.12 -34.79 -5.28
C GLU A 97 -19.43 -35.37 -5.84
N TYR A 98 -20.14 -34.61 -6.68
CA TYR A 98 -21.36 -35.08 -7.34
C TYR A 98 -21.09 -36.31 -8.22
N VAL A 99 -20.05 -36.27 -9.05
CA VAL A 99 -19.67 -37.39 -9.93
C VAL A 99 -19.26 -38.62 -9.11
N GLU A 100 -18.53 -38.43 -8.01
CA GLU A 100 -18.17 -39.53 -7.11
C GLU A 100 -19.40 -40.17 -6.45
N GLN A 101 -20.36 -39.35 -6.01
CA GLN A 101 -21.63 -39.84 -5.50
C GLN A 101 -22.39 -40.65 -6.56
N GLU A 102 -22.50 -40.14 -7.80
CA GLU A 102 -23.12 -40.87 -8.89
C GLU A 102 -22.44 -42.21 -9.17
N LYS A 103 -21.10 -42.24 -9.24
CA LYS A 103 -20.33 -43.48 -9.43
C LYS A 103 -20.63 -44.49 -8.33
N SER A 104 -20.65 -44.06 -7.07
CA SER A 104 -20.96 -44.95 -5.94
C SER A 104 -22.38 -45.54 -6.01
N LEU A 105 -23.35 -44.76 -6.52
CA LEU A 105 -24.72 -45.23 -6.72
C LEU A 105 -24.81 -46.21 -7.87
N VAL A 106 -24.07 -45.97 -8.96
CA VAL A 106 -23.96 -46.89 -10.10
C VAL A 106 -23.33 -48.20 -9.68
N GLU A 107 -22.20 -48.17 -8.97
CA GLU A 107 -21.53 -49.38 -8.47
C GLU A 107 -22.47 -50.21 -7.57
N LYS A 108 -23.20 -49.57 -6.65
CA LYS A 108 -24.21 -50.25 -5.82
C LYS A 108 -25.36 -50.83 -6.65
N ARG A 109 -25.72 -50.24 -7.78
CA ARG A 109 -26.73 -50.81 -8.70
C ARG A 109 -26.17 -52.00 -9.45
N GLU A 110 -24.93 -51.94 -9.91
CA GLU A 110 -24.27 -53.05 -10.59
C GLU A 110 -24.06 -54.25 -9.67
N GLN A 111 -23.61 -54.02 -8.43
CA GLN A 111 -23.49 -55.09 -7.42
C GLN A 111 -24.84 -55.77 -7.20
N ARG A 112 -25.91 -55.00 -6.98
CA ARG A 112 -27.28 -55.54 -6.84
C ARG A 112 -27.75 -56.30 -8.08
N ARG A 113 -27.30 -55.89 -9.27
CA ARG A 113 -27.62 -56.58 -10.52
C ARG A 113 -26.90 -57.92 -10.60
N LYS A 114 -25.59 -57.96 -10.30
CA LYS A 114 -24.81 -59.20 -10.25
C LYS A 114 -25.38 -60.19 -9.24
N GLU A 115 -25.70 -59.73 -8.03
CA GLU A 115 -26.35 -60.55 -7.00
C GLU A 115 -27.71 -61.10 -7.46
N ARG A 116 -28.50 -60.32 -8.20
CA ARG A 116 -29.77 -60.79 -8.78
C ARG A 116 -29.51 -61.83 -9.86
N GLU A 117 -28.51 -61.64 -10.71
CA GLU A 117 -28.14 -62.58 -11.76
C GLU A 117 -27.65 -63.92 -11.20
N GLU A 118 -26.90 -63.90 -10.09
CA GLU A 118 -26.43 -65.09 -9.36
C GLU A 118 -27.51 -65.75 -8.48
N ALA A 119 -28.49 -64.99 -8.01
CA ALA A 119 -29.59 -65.52 -7.21
C ALA A 119 -30.49 -66.44 -8.04
N GLY A 120 -30.73 -67.66 -7.53
CA GLY A 120 -31.66 -68.63 -8.12
C GLY A 120 -33.11 -68.14 -8.14
N ILE A 121 -33.96 -68.76 -8.97
CA ILE A 121 -35.37 -68.36 -9.22
C ILE A 121 -36.17 -68.27 -7.90
N VAL A 122 -35.94 -69.18 -6.96
CA VAL A 122 -36.61 -69.18 -5.65
C VAL A 122 -36.25 -67.96 -4.81
N THR A 123 -34.96 -67.58 -4.78
CA THR A 123 -34.46 -66.41 -4.04
C THR A 123 -35.03 -65.11 -4.63
N ARG A 124 -35.14 -65.02 -5.96
CA ARG A 124 -35.75 -63.85 -6.64
C ARG A 124 -37.25 -63.72 -6.33
N LEU A 125 -38.00 -64.81 -6.33
CA LEU A 125 -39.41 -64.81 -5.95
C LEU A 125 -39.60 -64.45 -4.47
N LYS A 126 -38.73 -64.96 -3.58
CA LYS A 126 -38.73 -64.62 -2.16
C LYS A 126 -38.50 -63.12 -1.94
N TRP A 127 -37.54 -62.50 -2.62
CA TRP A 127 -37.29 -61.06 -2.53
C TRP A 127 -38.45 -60.20 -3.06
N GLY A 128 -39.18 -60.68 -4.08
CA GLY A 128 -40.37 -59.98 -4.60
C GLY A 128 -41.57 -59.99 -3.65
N LEU A 129 -41.71 -61.04 -2.83
CA LEU A 129 -42.85 -61.22 -1.92
C LEU A 129 -42.61 -60.66 -0.51
N PHE A 130 -41.38 -60.72 0.01
CA PHE A 130 -41.08 -60.41 1.42
C PHE A 130 -40.07 -59.27 1.62
N GLY A 131 -39.47 -58.76 0.53
CA GLY A 131 -38.37 -57.81 0.62
C GLY A 131 -37.04 -58.47 1.00
N ARG A 132 -35.92 -57.77 0.75
CA ARG A 132 -34.55 -58.30 0.88
C ARG A 132 -34.09 -58.54 2.33
N SER A 133 -34.83 -58.07 3.33
CA SER A 133 -34.48 -58.15 4.75
C SER A 133 -34.67 -59.54 5.40
N PHE A 134 -35.10 -60.55 4.63
CA PHE A 134 -35.39 -61.90 5.13
C PHE A 134 -34.23 -62.92 5.00
N ASP A 135 -33.07 -62.46 4.54
CA ASP A 135 -31.82 -63.23 4.51
C ASP A 135 -30.79 -62.49 5.39
N ASN A 136 -30.93 -62.63 6.71
CA ASN A 136 -29.97 -62.20 7.72
C ASN A 136 -29.48 -63.43 8.49
#